data_AF-A0A2W0BRU2-F1
#
_entry.id   AF-A0A2W0BRU2-F1
#
_cell.length_a   1.000
_cell.length_b   1.000
_cell.length_c   1.000
_cell.angle_alpha   90.00
_cell.angle_beta   90.00
_cell.angle_gamma   90.00
#
_symmetry.space_group_name_H-M   'P 1'
#
loop_
_entity.id
_entity.type
_entity.pdbx_description
1 polymer ?
#
loop_
_entity_poly.entity_id
_entity_poly.type
_entity_poly.pdbx_seq_one_letter_code
_entity_poly.pdbx_strand_id
1 'polypeptide(L)' 'MLELHTSVQYVRGIGPRIASILAEKGISTVEDLLYYLPFRYEDRANPKSIAELRVGESASIIAEVRNSH' A
#
# COMPACT_ATOMS: atom_id res chain seq x y z
N MET A 1 -13.22 -5.14 -19.88
CA MET A 1 -12.96 -3.73 -19.53
C MET A 1 -13.51 -3.53 -18.12
N LEU A 2 -12.79 -2.84 -17.24
CA LEU A 2 -13.31 -2.51 -15.90
C LEU A 2 -14.09 -1.20 -16.01
N GLU A 3 -15.32 -1.19 -15.52
CA GLU A 3 -16.17 -0.01 -15.37
C GLU A 3 -16.21 0.43 -13.91
N LEU A 4 -16.57 1.70 -13.65
CA LEU A 4 -16.65 2.26 -12.29
C LEU A 4 -17.53 1.43 -11.33
N HIS A 5 -18.66 0.91 -11.84
CA HIS A 5 -19.60 0.08 -11.07
C HIS A 5 -19.17 -1.40 -10.96
N THR A 6 -18.04 -1.79 -11.55
CA THR A 6 -17.56 -3.17 -11.47
C THR A 6 -17.19 -3.49 -10.03
N SER A 7 -17.53 -4.69 -9.55
CA SER A 7 -17.11 -5.15 -8.24
C SER A 7 -15.58 -5.14 -8.11
N VAL A 8 -15.09 -4.65 -6.97
CA VAL A 8 -13.67 -4.54 -6.67
C VAL A 8 -12.93 -5.88 -6.72
N GLN A 9 -13.63 -7.00 -6.55
CA GLN A 9 -13.11 -8.37 -6.71
C GLN A 9 -12.52 -8.66 -8.11
N TYR A 10 -12.99 -7.98 -9.15
CA TYR A 10 -12.49 -8.22 -10.52
C TYR A 10 -11.23 -7.41 -10.83
N VAL A 11 -10.78 -6.56 -9.90
CA VAL A 11 -9.48 -5.88 -9.98
C VAL A 11 -8.38 -6.92 -9.73
N ARG A 12 -7.39 -6.94 -10.62
CA ARG A 12 -6.24 -7.85 -10.51
C ARG A 12 -5.57 -7.69 -9.13
N GLY A 13 -5.42 -8.80 -8.41
CA GLY A 13 -4.82 -8.83 -7.07
C GLY A 13 -5.84 -8.75 -5.92
N ILE A 14 -7.12 -8.49 -6.21
CA ILE A 14 -8.19 -8.44 -5.21
C ILE A 14 -9.01 -9.73 -5.27
N GLY A 15 -8.54 -10.77 -4.57
CA GLY A 15 -9.32 -12.00 -4.40
C GLY A 15 -10.47 -11.84 -3.40
N PRO A 16 -11.33 -12.86 -3.23
CA PRO A 16 -12.51 -12.81 -2.35
C PRO A 16 -12.19 -12.35 -0.92
N ARG A 17 -11.05 -12.79 -0.36
CA ARG A 17 -10.61 -12.38 0.97
C ARG A 17 -10.36 -10.87 1.07
N ILE A 18 -9.67 -10.29 0.09
CA ILE A 18 -9.37 -8.86 0.08
C ILE A 18 -10.65 -8.05 -0.19
N ALA A 19 -11.51 -8.55 -1.09
CA ALA A 19 -12.81 -7.94 -1.35
C ALA A 19 -13.67 -7.87 -0.08
N SER A 20 -13.70 -8.90 0.76
CA SER A 20 -14.41 -8.87 2.05
C SER A 20 -13.86 -7.82 3.01
N ILE A 21 -12.53 -7.68 3.12
CA ILE A 21 -11.88 -6.66 3.96
C ILE A 21 -12.19 -5.24 3.45
N LEU A 22 -12.24 -5.06 2.12
CA LEU A 22 -12.61 -3.79 1.51
C LEU A 22 -14.09 -3.47 1.74
N ALA A 23 -14.97 -4.47 1.68
CA ALA A 23 -16.39 -4.30 1.96
C ALA A 23 -16.66 -3.86 3.40
N GLU A 24 -15.90 -4.35 4.38
CA GLU A 24 -15.96 -3.86 5.78
C GLU A 24 -15.62 -2.37 5.90
N LYS A 25 -14.89 -1.80 4.92
CA LYS A 25 -14.54 -0.37 4.82
C LYS A 25 -15.50 0.41 3.91
N GLY A 26 -16.57 -0.21 3.44
CA GLY A 26 -17.53 0.39 2.51
C GLY A 26 -17.07 0.44 1.05
N ILE A 27 -16.01 -0.28 0.69
CA ILE A 27 -15.43 -0.28 -0.66
C ILE A 27 -15.91 -1.52 -1.40
N SER A 28 -16.84 -1.35 -2.35
CA SER A 28 -17.45 -2.47 -3.08
C SER A 28 -17.17 -2.43 -4.57
N THR A 29 -16.94 -1.25 -5.12
CA THR A 29 -16.77 -0.99 -6.56
C THR A 29 -15.39 -0.45 -6.91
N VAL A 30 -15.07 -0.41 -8.20
CA VAL A 30 -13.87 0.26 -8.72
C VAL A 30 -13.89 1.76 -8.38
N GLU A 31 -15.05 2.39 -8.43
CA GLU A 31 -15.21 3.81 -8.05
C GLU A 31 -14.84 4.06 -6.59
N ASP A 32 -15.38 3.26 -5.66
CA ASP A 32 -15.07 3.38 -4.24
C ASP A 32 -13.56 3.24 -3.99
N LEU A 33 -12.92 2.29 -4.68
CA LEU A 33 -11.49 2.05 -4.56
C LEU A 33 -10.65 3.22 -5.08
N LEU A 34 -11.07 3.86 -6.18
CA LEU A 34 -10.39 5.03 -6.75
C LEU A 34 -10.42 6.23 -5.80
N TYR A 35 -11.52 6.40 -5.06
CA TYR A 35 -11.67 7.50 -4.10
C TYR A 35 -11.21 7.13 -2.68
N TYR A 36 -10.80 5.89 -2.44
CA TYR A 36 -10.15 5.47 -1.20
C TYR A 36 -8.65 5.78 -1.22
N LEU A 37 -8.33 7.06 -1.03
CA LEU A 37 -6.94 7.54 -1.10
C LEU A 37 -6.11 7.06 0.11
N PRO A 38 -4.78 6.83 -0.08
CA PRO A 38 -3.87 6.53 1.02
C PRO A 38 -3.93 7.60 2.12
N PHE A 39 -3.95 7.17 3.39
CA PHE A 39 -3.88 8.07 4.55
C PHE A 39 -2.64 8.96 4.52
N ARG A 40 -1.50 8.41 4.05
CA ARG A 40 -0.25 9.12 3.87
C ARG A 40 0.51 8.53 2.69
N TYR A 41 1.09 9.40 1.87
CA TYR A 41 2.10 9.01 0.89
C TYR A 41 3.46 9.03 1.58
N GLU A 42 4.16 7.90 1.55
CA GLU A 42 5.54 7.84 2.03
C GLU A 42 6.49 8.16 0.88
N ASP A 43 7.25 9.24 1.01
CA ASP A 43 8.32 9.56 0.09
C ASP A 43 9.53 8.65 0.37
N ARG A 44 9.78 7.72 -0.54
CA ARG A 44 10.90 6.78 -0.50
C ARG A 44 11.97 7.10 -1.55
N ALA A 45 11.91 8.27 -2.19
CA ALA A 45 12.84 8.66 -3.25
C ALA A 45 14.25 8.96 -2.75
N ASN A 46 14.40 9.31 -1.46
CA ASN A 46 15.65 9.74 -0.87
C ASN A 46 16.08 8.78 0.24
N PRO A 47 16.70 7.63 -0.09
CA PRO A 47 17.23 6.75 0.93
C PRO A 47 18.38 7.42 1.68
N LYS A 48 18.40 7.30 3.01
CA LYS A 48 19.47 7.81 3.86
C LYS A 48 20.53 6.75 4.09
N SER A 49 21.76 7.19 4.34
CA SER A 49 22.78 6.30 4.88
C SER A 49 22.50 5.98 6.35
N ILE A 50 23.02 4.85 6.84
CA ILE A 50 22.85 4.43 8.25
C ILE A 50 23.38 5.49 9.21
N ALA A 51 24.46 6.19 8.83
CA ALA A 51 25.09 7.24 9.65
C ALA A 51 24.22 8.50 9.82
N GLU A 52 23.25 8.73 8.94
CA GLU A 52 22.39 9.93 8.94
C GLU A 52 21.05 9.72 9.64
N LEU A 53 20.80 8.51 10.15
CA LEU A 53 19.55 8.16 10.82
C LEU A 53 19.42 8.90 12.15
N ARG A 54 18.20 9.36 12.45
CA ARG A 54 17.86 10.00 13.72
C ARG A 54 16.86 9.14 14.49
N VAL A 55 17.00 9.12 15.82
CA VAL A 55 16.08 8.39 16.70
C VAL A 55 14.66 8.92 16.52
N GLY A 56 13.71 8.01 16.30
CA GLY A 56 12.30 8.33 16.10
C GLY A 56 11.92 8.73 14.67
N GLU A 57 12.87 8.80 13.74
CA GLU A 57 12.61 9.06 12.33
C GLU A 57 12.19 7.80 11.58
N SER A 58 11.18 7.91 10.71
CA SER A 58 10.93 6.92 9.66
C SER A 58 11.79 7.26 8.44
N ALA A 59 12.75 6.41 8.09
CA ALA A 59 13.65 6.61 6.95
C ALA A 59 13.72 5.33 6.09
N SER A 60 13.95 5.51 4.79
CA SER A 60 14.31 4.42 3.88
C SER A 60 15.84 4.29 3.82
N ILE A 61 16.37 3.08 3.85
CA ILE A 61 17.81 2.80 3.70
C ILE A 61 18.04 1.73 2.63
N ILE A 62 19.25 1.69 2.07
CA ILE A 62 19.73 0.59 1.23
C ILE A 62 20.90 -0.05 1.95
N ALA A 63 20.84 -1.36 2.18
CA ALA A 63 21.89 -2.10 2.88
C ALA A 63 21.96 -3.56 2.42
N GLU A 64 23.12 -4.18 2.64
CA GLU A 64 23.31 -5.61 2.46
C GLU A 64 22.96 -6.36 3.74
N VAL A 65 22.11 -7.39 3.63
CA VAL A 65 21.79 -8.28 4.75
C VAL A 65 22.86 -9.36 4.83
N ARG A 66 23.69 -9.34 5.88
CA ARG A 66 24.79 -10.31 6.06
C ARG A 66 24.34 -11.61 6.73
N ASN A 67 23.28 -11.57 7.54
CA ASN A 67 22.70 -12.73 8.20
C ASN A 67 21.23 -12.41 8.56
N SER A 68 20.33 -13.37 8.36
CA SER A 68 18.96 -13.35 8.86
C SER A 68 18.65 -14.75 9.37
N HIS A 69 18.76 -14.93 10.69
CA HIS A 69 18.34 -16.16 11.35
C HIS A 69 16.83 -16.30 11.36
#